data_AF-A0A7V2JHW3-F1
#
_entry.id   AF-A0A7V2JHW3-F1
#
_cell.length_a   1.000
_cell.length_b   1.000
_cell.length_c   1.000
_cell.angle_alpha   90.00
_cell.angle_beta   90.00
_cell.angle_gamma   90.00
#
_symmetry.space_group_name_H-M   'P 1'
#
loop_
_entity.id
_entity.type
_entity.pdbx_description
1 polymer ?
#
loop_
_entity_poly.entity_id
_entity_poly.type
_entity_poly.pdbx_seq_one_letter_code
_entity_poly.pdbx_strand_id
1 'polypeptide(L)'
;MNATKFNAVTSPYVTCLAIITGLIVLFVIPAQAEFDLDSKYAGDYLTGQSNARLLALGGVGVAIAQGPAAVLANPARLGIDYGHAVSLMHADRFESAVKVDHASYIRALSDNRFVGFGLVRQGVDDIPVTRLRDPSQDIGIDNRVIRIGSTGASEYAFLLSYVGERSWGHIGGT
;
A
#
# COMPACT_ATOMS: atom_id res chain seq x y z
N MET A 1 28.62 -52.47 1.21
CA MET A 1 28.70 -51.12 1.80
C MET A 1 27.72 -50.24 1.04
N ASN A 2 26.53 -50.07 1.60
CA ASN A 2 25.41 -49.40 0.92
C ASN A 2 25.52 -47.89 1.10
N ALA A 3 25.53 -47.16 -0.02
CA ALA A 3 25.46 -45.72 -0.06
C ALA A 3 24.13 -45.24 0.54
N THR A 4 24.20 -44.57 1.68
CA THR A 4 23.08 -43.82 2.27
C THR A 4 22.71 -42.70 1.31
N LYS A 5 21.62 -42.88 0.57
CA LYS A 5 20.98 -41.82 -0.22
C LYS A 5 20.48 -40.75 0.76
N PHE A 6 21.21 -39.65 0.87
CA PHE A 6 20.77 -38.46 1.59
C PHE A 6 19.57 -37.86 0.85
N ASN A 7 18.36 -38.19 1.30
CA ASN A 7 17.12 -37.69 0.72
C ASN A 7 16.86 -36.26 1.24
N ALA A 8 17.57 -35.29 0.67
CA ALA A 8 17.61 -33.88 1.08
C ALA A 8 16.23 -33.17 1.07
N VAL A 9 15.20 -33.81 0.54
CA VAL A 9 13.83 -33.27 0.39
C VAL A 9 13.03 -33.30 1.70
N THR A 10 13.48 -34.00 2.75
CA THR A 10 12.69 -34.23 3.98
C THR A 10 13.10 -33.39 5.19
N SER A 11 14.12 -32.54 5.08
CA SER A 11 14.57 -31.69 6.19
C SER A 11 13.72 -30.40 6.30
N PRO A 12 13.21 -30.05 7.49
CA PRO A 12 12.33 -28.88 7.68
C PRO A 12 13.01 -27.56 7.30
N TYR A 13 14.34 -27.52 7.37
CA TYR A 13 15.14 -26.35 6.98
C TYR A 13 15.23 -26.19 5.46
N VAL A 14 15.29 -27.30 4.71
CA VAL A 14 15.35 -27.28 3.23
C VAL A 14 13.99 -26.90 2.65
N THR A 15 12.89 -27.37 3.26
CA THR A 15 11.54 -26.95 2.89
C THR A 15 11.27 -25.48 3.21
N CYS A 16 11.73 -24.99 4.36
CA CYS A 16 11.56 -23.58 4.74
C CYS A 16 12.39 -22.65 3.83
N LEU A 17 13.64 -23.03 3.52
CA LEU A 17 14.47 -22.31 2.55
C LEU A 17 13.83 -22.30 1.16
N ALA A 18 13.27 -23.42 0.70
CA ALA A 18 12.59 -23.49 -0.59
C ALA A 18 11.31 -22.62 -0.63
N ILE A 19 10.55 -22.55 0.46
CA ILE A 19 9.37 -21.67 0.58
C ILE A 19 9.79 -20.19 0.55
N ILE A 20 10.83 -19.82 1.30
CA ILE A 20 11.36 -18.45 1.30
C ILE A 20 11.87 -18.08 -0.09
N THR A 21 12.61 -18.99 -0.74
CA THR A 21 13.13 -18.76 -2.09
C THR A 21 11.99 -18.65 -3.11
N GLY A 22 10.96 -19.48 -3.00
CA GLY A 22 9.75 -19.39 -3.83
C GLY A 22 8.96 -18.11 -3.61
N LEU A 23 8.86 -17.63 -2.37
CA LEU A 23 8.20 -16.36 -2.03
C LEU A 23 8.98 -15.15 -2.59
N ILE A 24 10.32 -15.20 -2.52
CA ILE A 24 11.20 -14.19 -3.11
C ILE A 24 11.04 -14.17 -4.63
N VAL A 25 11.04 -15.33 -5.30
CA VAL A 25 10.85 -15.42 -6.76
C VAL A 25 9.46 -14.92 -7.18
N LEU A 26 8.42 -15.22 -6.41
CA LEU A 26 7.06 -14.73 -6.65
C LEU A 26 6.95 -13.21 -6.54
N PHE A 27 7.73 -12.58 -5.67
CA PHE A 27 7.69 -11.12 -5.47
C PHE A 27 8.61 -10.36 -6.44
N VAL A 28 9.69 -10.98 -6.92
CA VAL A 28 10.68 -10.33 -7.79
C VAL A 28 10.26 -10.33 -9.27
N ILE A 29 9.56 -11.35 -9.76
CA ILE A 29 9.14 -11.43 -11.17
C ILE A 29 8.12 -10.35 -11.59
N PRO A 30 7.09 -9.98 -10.80
CA PRO A 30 6.19 -8.89 -11.17
C PRO A 30 6.77 -7.48 -10.96
N ALA A 31 7.99 -7.35 -10.41
CA ALA A 31 8.62 -6.06 -10.13
C ALA A 31 9.24 -5.39 -11.37
N GLN A 32 8.88 -5.81 -12.59
CA GLN A 32 9.19 -5.07 -13.81
C GLN A 32 8.27 -3.83 -13.90
N ALA A 33 8.45 -2.91 -12.96
CA ALA A 33 7.84 -1.59 -13.03
C ALA A 33 8.60 -0.76 -14.07
N GLU A 34 7.86 -0.23 -15.05
CA GLU A 34 8.37 0.83 -15.92
C GLU A 34 8.62 2.07 -15.05
N PHE A 35 9.90 2.38 -14.81
CA PHE A 35 10.29 3.52 -14.02
C PHE A 35 10.24 4.78 -14.91
N ASP A 36 9.04 5.34 -15.10
CA ASP A 36 8.85 6.59 -15.82
C ASP A 36 9.24 7.78 -14.92
N LEU A 37 10.49 8.23 -15.08
CA LEU A 37 11.10 9.32 -14.31
C LEU A 37 10.47 10.70 -14.59
N ASP A 38 9.57 10.83 -15.58
CA ASP A 38 9.04 12.13 -16.03
C ASP A 38 7.59 12.42 -15.55
N SER A 39 7.03 11.53 -14.73
CA SER A 39 5.66 11.66 -14.23
C SER A 39 5.58 12.57 -12.99
N LYS A 40 5.50 13.89 -13.23
CA LYS A 40 5.42 14.95 -12.18
C LYS A 40 4.42 14.69 -11.04
N TYR A 41 3.39 13.87 -11.26
CA TYR A 41 2.34 13.56 -10.29
C TYR A 41 2.11 12.06 -10.04
N ALA A 42 3.02 11.17 -10.43
CA ALA A 42 2.81 9.73 -10.21
C ALA A 42 2.64 9.36 -8.73
N GLY A 43 3.21 10.14 -7.80
CA GLY A 43 3.04 9.94 -6.36
C GLY A 43 1.93 10.78 -5.72
N ASP A 44 1.15 11.54 -6.49
CA ASP A 44 0.17 12.48 -5.94
C ASP A 44 -0.92 11.79 -5.13
N TYR A 45 -1.24 10.53 -5.48
CA TYR A 45 -2.14 9.71 -4.68
C TYR A 45 -1.63 9.62 -3.23
N LEU A 46 -0.35 9.43 -2.95
CA LEU A 46 0.13 9.39 -1.55
C LEU A 46 -0.02 10.71 -0.80
N THR A 47 -0.17 11.82 -1.53
CA THR A 47 -0.40 13.13 -0.93
C THR A 47 -1.88 13.28 -0.52
N GLY A 48 -2.12 13.69 0.73
CA GLY A 48 -3.50 13.82 1.24
C GLY A 48 -4.24 12.50 1.53
N GLN A 49 -3.60 11.34 1.33
CA GLN A 49 -4.08 10.03 1.78
C GLN A 49 -3.53 9.68 3.17
N SER A 50 -3.75 10.58 4.14
CA SER A 50 -3.30 10.32 5.51
C SER A 50 -4.25 9.38 6.25
N ASN A 51 -4.03 9.24 7.56
CA ASN A 51 -4.96 8.61 8.47
C ASN A 51 -6.10 9.57 8.86
N ALA A 52 -7.27 9.07 9.27
CA ALA A 52 -8.44 9.84 9.67
C ALA A 52 -8.12 10.96 10.67
N ARG A 53 -7.27 10.68 11.68
CA ARG A 53 -6.80 11.68 12.65
C ARG A 53 -6.03 12.83 11.99
N LEU A 54 -5.09 12.51 11.11
CA LEU A 54 -4.25 13.53 10.46
C LEU A 54 -5.06 14.33 9.45
N LEU A 55 -6.01 13.69 8.76
CA LEU A 55 -6.94 14.37 7.87
C LEU A 55 -7.84 15.35 8.64
N ALA A 56 -8.37 14.96 9.79
CA ALA A 56 -9.16 15.84 10.67
C ALA A 56 -8.36 17.04 11.20
N LEU A 57 -7.03 16.94 11.27
CA LEU A 57 -6.11 18.01 11.68
C LEU A 57 -5.59 18.83 10.49
N GLY A 58 -6.27 18.78 9.34
CA GLY A 58 -5.91 19.54 8.15
C GLY A 58 -4.77 18.93 7.33
N GLY A 59 -4.49 17.63 7.50
CA GLY A 59 -3.46 16.90 6.75
C GLY A 59 -2.03 17.09 7.27
N VAL A 60 -1.84 17.78 8.40
CA VAL A 60 -0.51 18.00 8.99
C VAL A 60 -0.07 16.76 9.76
N GLY A 61 1.03 16.12 9.34
CA GLY A 61 1.47 14.85 9.91
C GLY A 61 2.88 14.83 10.49
N VAL A 62 3.84 15.59 9.96
CA VAL A 62 5.27 15.33 10.22
C VAL A 62 5.65 15.40 11.70
N ALA A 63 5.19 16.42 12.43
CA ALA A 63 5.54 16.62 13.83
C ALA A 63 4.56 15.99 14.83
N ILE A 64 3.37 15.57 14.41
CA ILE A 64 2.29 15.13 15.31
C ILE A 64 1.81 13.70 15.04
N ALA A 65 2.27 13.10 13.95
CA ALA A 65 1.99 11.70 13.66
C ALA A 65 2.59 10.84 14.77
N GLN A 66 1.81 9.86 15.19
CA GLN A 66 2.19 8.89 16.21
C GLN A 66 1.46 7.59 15.93
N GLY A 67 2.06 6.48 16.34
CA GLY A 67 1.48 5.15 16.16
C GLY A 67 1.24 4.79 14.69
N PRO A 68 0.11 4.14 14.34
CA PRO A 68 -0.15 3.71 12.96
C PRO A 68 -0.20 4.84 11.93
N ALA A 69 -0.54 6.07 12.34
CA ALA A 69 -0.53 7.22 11.44
C ALA A 69 0.88 7.63 11.01
N ALA A 70 1.90 7.27 11.79
CA ALA A 70 3.29 7.59 11.51
C ALA A 70 3.90 6.75 10.37
N VAL A 71 3.31 5.60 10.04
CA VAL A 71 3.78 4.73 8.94
C VAL A 71 3.87 5.49 7.61
N LEU A 72 2.85 6.27 7.27
CA LEU A 72 2.86 7.10 6.06
C LEU A 72 3.48 8.49 6.31
N ALA A 73 3.16 9.12 7.46
CA ALA A 73 3.46 10.54 7.67
C ALA A 73 4.89 10.81 8.16
N ASN A 74 5.42 9.98 9.07
CA ASN A 74 6.76 10.13 9.61
C ASN A 74 7.24 8.84 10.31
N PRO A 75 7.99 7.96 9.62
CA PRO A 75 8.48 6.70 10.18
C PRO A 75 9.30 6.83 11.47
N ALA A 76 9.90 8.01 11.72
CA ALA A 76 10.56 8.34 12.97
C ALA A 76 9.66 8.18 14.21
N ARG A 77 8.38 8.52 14.04
CA ARG A 77 7.41 8.68 15.14
C ARG A 77 6.47 7.48 15.25
N LEU A 78 6.92 6.29 14.82
CA LEU A 78 6.16 5.05 15.00
C LEU A 78 5.89 4.73 16.47
N GLY A 79 6.67 5.31 17.39
CA GLY A 79 6.60 5.06 18.83
C GLY A 79 5.20 5.24 19.42
N ILE A 80 4.76 4.18 20.11
CA ILE A 80 3.65 4.12 21.05
C ILE A 80 4.13 3.31 22.24
N ASP A 81 3.68 3.64 23.45
CA ASP A 81 4.31 3.10 24.65
C ASP A 81 4.21 1.56 24.78
N TYR A 82 3.17 0.88 24.27
CA TYR A 82 3.05 -0.58 24.41
C TYR A 82 2.31 -1.33 23.29
N GLY A 83 2.89 -2.47 22.86
CA GLY A 83 2.21 -3.57 22.18
C GLY A 83 2.03 -3.42 20.67
N HIS A 84 0.78 -3.20 20.26
CA HIS A 84 0.32 -3.22 18.87
C HIS A 84 -0.73 -2.13 18.67
N ALA A 85 -0.77 -1.52 17.50
CA ALA A 85 -1.85 -0.63 17.14
C ALA A 85 -2.22 -0.78 15.67
N VAL A 86 -3.49 -0.55 15.37
CA VAL A 86 -4.06 -0.60 14.02
C VAL A 86 -4.85 0.68 13.78
N SER A 87 -4.86 1.15 12.54
CA SER A 87 -5.73 2.23 12.11
C SER A 87 -6.29 1.95 10.75
N LEU A 88 -7.58 2.23 10.59
CA LEU A 88 -8.31 2.08 9.35
C LEU A 88 -8.99 3.42 9.03
N MET A 89 -8.98 3.79 7.77
CA MET A 89 -9.66 4.96 7.24
C MET A 89 -10.29 4.59 5.91
N HIS A 90 -11.50 5.07 5.71
CA HIS A 90 -12.20 5.08 4.44
C HIS A 90 -12.74 6.49 4.23
N ALA A 91 -12.54 7.06 3.04
CA ALA A 91 -13.03 8.38 2.70
C ALA A 91 -13.51 8.43 1.25
N ASP A 92 -14.69 9.03 1.08
CA ASP A 92 -15.27 9.36 -0.22
C ASP A 92 -14.99 10.81 -0.57
N ARG A 93 -14.63 11.06 -1.83
CA ARG A 93 -14.47 12.39 -2.42
C ARG A 93 -15.32 12.51 -3.67
N PHE A 94 -15.81 13.73 -3.91
CA PHE A 94 -16.58 14.08 -5.11
C PHE A 94 -17.78 13.16 -5.32
N GLU A 95 -18.66 13.06 -4.33
CA GLU A 95 -19.88 12.22 -4.42
C GLU A 95 -19.56 10.73 -4.69
N SER A 96 -18.57 10.22 -3.96
CA SER A 96 -18.07 8.84 -4.05
C SER A 96 -17.46 8.46 -5.41
N ALA A 97 -17.12 9.45 -6.25
CA ALA A 97 -16.39 9.22 -7.49
C ALA A 97 -14.95 8.74 -7.21
N VAL A 98 -14.30 9.27 -6.16
CA VAL A 98 -12.96 8.83 -5.74
C VAL A 98 -13.04 8.28 -4.32
N LYS A 99 -12.53 7.07 -4.13
CA LYS A 99 -12.44 6.42 -2.82
C LYS A 99 -10.99 6.33 -2.38
N VAL A 100 -10.76 6.60 -1.09
CA VAL A 100 -9.46 6.50 -0.44
C VAL A 100 -9.57 5.61 0.77
N ASP A 101 -8.80 4.53 0.75
CA ASP A 101 -8.69 3.56 1.83
C ASP A 101 -7.27 3.57 2.37
N HIS A 102 -7.12 3.69 3.69
CA HIS A 102 -5.84 3.61 4.36
C HIS A 102 -5.93 2.64 5.53
N ALA A 103 -5.05 1.65 5.54
CA ALA A 103 -4.90 0.71 6.63
C ALA A 103 -3.45 0.72 7.10
N SER A 104 -3.21 0.87 8.40
CA SER A 104 -1.87 0.75 8.94
C SER A 104 -1.86 0.00 10.24
N TYR A 105 -0.74 -0.67 10.49
CA TYR A 105 -0.52 -1.50 11.65
C TYR A 105 0.92 -1.31 12.12
N ILE A 106 1.10 -1.27 13.42
CA ILE A 106 2.42 -1.18 14.03
C ILE A 106 2.57 -2.15 15.18
N ARG A 107 3.81 -2.53 15.44
CA ARG A 107 4.18 -3.45 16.52
C ARG A 107 5.48 -2.99 17.17
N ALA A 108 5.46 -2.94 18.50
CA ALA A 108 6.67 -2.83 19.31
C ALA A 108 7.42 -4.17 19.29
N LEU A 109 8.73 -4.12 19.04
CA LEU A 109 9.60 -5.30 19.01
C LEU A 109 10.30 -5.49 20.37
N SER A 110 11.14 -4.53 20.77
CA SER A 110 11.88 -4.45 22.05
C SER A 110 12.88 -3.28 21.98
N ASP A 111 13.33 -2.75 23.12
CA ASP A 111 14.39 -1.71 23.20
C ASP A 111 14.12 -0.47 22.32
N ASN A 112 12.93 0.12 22.41
CA ASN A 112 12.50 1.26 21.58
C ASN A 112 12.61 1.01 20.07
N ARG A 113 12.42 -0.25 19.64
CA ARG A 113 12.29 -0.64 18.24
C ARG A 113 10.85 -0.91 17.87
N PHE A 114 10.43 -0.35 16.74
CA PHE A 114 9.08 -0.51 16.22
C PHE A 114 9.13 -0.85 14.73
N VAL A 115 8.20 -1.69 14.31
CA VAL A 115 7.94 -1.97 12.90
C VAL A 115 6.52 -1.53 12.56
N GLY A 116 6.35 -0.99 11.36
CA GLY A 116 5.08 -0.52 10.83
C GLY A 116 4.83 -1.01 9.42
N PHE A 117 3.57 -1.32 9.15
CA PHE A 117 3.06 -1.73 7.86
C PHE A 117 1.90 -0.80 7.48
N GLY A 118 1.83 -0.43 6.21
CA GLY A 118 0.78 0.44 5.68
C GLY A 118 0.31 -0.05 4.32
N LEU A 119 -0.97 0.14 4.07
CA LEU A 119 -1.62 -0.06 2.79
C LEU A 119 -2.43 1.20 2.50
N VAL A 120 -2.21 1.75 1.31
CA VAL A 120 -2.97 2.87 0.78
C VAL A 120 -3.58 2.45 -0.54
N ARG A 121 -4.86 2.74 -0.73
CA ARG A 121 -5.57 2.57 -1.99
C ARG A 121 -6.32 3.86 -2.31
N GLN A 122 -6.09 4.38 -3.51
CA GLN A 122 -6.96 5.37 -4.12
C GLN A 122 -7.54 4.78 -5.40
N GLY A 123 -8.79 5.09 -5.70
CA GLY A 123 -9.36 4.65 -6.96
C GLY A 123 -10.69 5.27 -7.32
N VAL A 124 -10.99 5.19 -8.60
CA VAL A 124 -12.30 5.46 -9.20
C VAL A 124 -12.85 4.12 -9.66
N ASP A 125 -13.96 3.73 -9.05
CA ASP A 125 -14.67 2.50 -9.40
C ASP A 125 -15.82 2.81 -10.38
N ASP A 126 -16.31 1.79 -11.07
CA ASP A 126 -17.54 1.85 -11.88
C ASP A 126 -17.59 2.89 -13.02
N ILE A 127 -16.43 3.23 -13.60
CA ILE A 127 -16.34 4.08 -14.79
C ILE A 127 -17.12 3.42 -15.93
N PRO A 128 -18.21 4.03 -16.44
CA PRO A 128 -19.02 3.42 -17.49
C PRO A 128 -18.23 3.40 -18.79
N VAL A 129 -17.98 2.20 -19.33
CA VAL A 129 -17.48 2.05 -20.68
C VAL A 129 -18.66 2.21 -21.62
N THR A 130 -18.59 3.22 -22.49
CA THR A 130 -19.67 3.56 -23.41
C THR A 130 -19.27 3.40 -24.86
N ARG A 131 -20.23 3.00 -25.72
CA ARG A 131 -20.08 3.02 -27.18
C ARG A 131 -21.36 3.48 -27.84
N LEU A 132 -21.29 3.84 -29.11
CA LEU A 132 -22.48 4.00 -29.94
C LEU A 132 -23.18 2.65 -30.15
N ARG A 133 -24.51 2.70 -30.28
CA ARG A 133 -25.31 1.52 -30.59
C ARG A 133 -24.86 0.91 -31.92
N ASP A 134 -24.69 1.77 -32.94
CA ASP A 134 -24.02 1.47 -34.20
C ASP A 134 -22.76 2.36 -34.36
N PRO A 135 -21.53 1.82 -34.30
CA PRO A 135 -20.30 2.58 -34.47
C PRO A 135 -20.07 3.08 -35.90
N SER A 136 -20.79 2.54 -36.88
CA SER A 136 -20.65 2.93 -38.29
C SER A 136 -21.51 4.14 -38.66
N GLN A 137 -22.35 4.62 -37.75
CA GLN A 137 -23.21 5.79 -37.93
C GLN A 137 -22.80 6.92 -36.97
N ASP A 138 -23.05 8.16 -37.38
CA ASP A 138 -22.83 9.33 -36.53
C ASP A 138 -23.75 9.33 -35.30
N ILE A 139 -23.39 10.13 -34.30
CA ILE A 139 -24.22 10.33 -33.11
C ILE A 139 -25.53 11.04 -33.51
N GLY A 140 -26.67 10.42 -33.18
CA GLY A 140 -27.97 10.87 -33.68
C GLY A 140 -29.13 10.44 -32.79
N ILE A 141 -30.35 10.86 -33.12
CA ILE A 141 -31.56 10.48 -32.36
C ILE A 141 -31.79 8.97 -32.35
N ASP A 142 -31.46 8.34 -33.47
CA ASP A 142 -31.59 6.90 -33.68
C ASP A 142 -30.34 6.12 -33.25
N ASN A 143 -29.19 6.80 -33.07
CA ASN A 143 -27.92 6.20 -32.68
C ASN A 143 -27.33 6.86 -31.41
N ARG A 144 -27.84 6.43 -30.26
CA ARG A 144 -27.44 6.94 -28.93
C ARG A 144 -26.26 6.16 -28.35
N VAL A 145 -25.53 6.83 -27.47
CA VAL A 145 -24.50 6.22 -26.62
C VAL A 145 -25.15 5.25 -25.63
N ILE A 146 -24.61 4.04 -25.54
CA ILE A 146 -25.01 2.99 -24.60
C ILE A 146 -23.84 2.60 -23.70
N ARG A 147 -24.14 2.24 -22.44
CA ARG A 147 -23.16 1.65 -21.52
C ARG A 147 -23.03 0.16 -21.82
N ILE A 148 -21.80 -0.30 -22.02
CA ILE A 148 -21.50 -1.71 -22.34
C ILE A 148 -20.71 -2.43 -21.25
N GLY A 149 -20.20 -1.70 -20.26
CA GLY A 149 -19.53 -2.27 -19.11
C GLY A 149 -19.15 -1.21 -18.09
N SER A 150 -18.49 -1.64 -17.02
CA SER A 150 -17.71 -0.78 -16.12
C SER A 150 -16.24 -1.14 -16.20
N THR A 151 -15.40 -0.14 -16.00
CA THR A 151 -13.98 -0.31 -15.68
C THR A 151 -13.67 0.46 -14.40
N GLY A 152 -12.51 0.22 -13.81
CA GLY A 152 -12.02 0.97 -12.66
C GLY A 152 -10.55 1.32 -12.86
N ALA A 153 -10.11 2.37 -12.19
CA ALA A 153 -8.71 2.75 -12.09
C ALA A 153 -8.36 2.86 -10.60
N SER A 154 -7.28 2.23 -10.15
CA SER A 154 -6.88 2.29 -8.75
C SER A 154 -5.36 2.19 -8.61
N GLU A 155 -4.83 2.99 -7.69
CA GLU A 155 -3.44 3.01 -7.29
C GLU A 155 -3.30 2.42 -5.87
N TYR A 156 -2.31 1.56 -5.68
CA TYR A 156 -2.02 0.93 -4.39
C TYR A 156 -0.57 1.19 -3.98
N ALA A 157 -0.36 1.47 -2.70
CA ALA A 157 0.97 1.51 -2.10
C ALA A 157 1.04 0.66 -0.84
N PHE A 158 2.09 -0.15 -0.78
CA PHE A 158 2.48 -0.90 0.40
C PHE A 158 3.68 -0.23 1.05
N LEU A 159 3.58 0.03 2.35
CA LEU A 159 4.57 0.75 3.12
C LEU A 159 5.11 -0.18 4.20
N LEU A 160 6.44 -0.19 4.32
CA LEU A 160 7.15 -0.84 5.40
C LEU A 160 8.01 0.21 6.09
N SER A 161 7.92 0.27 7.41
CA SER A 161 8.65 1.25 8.20
C SER A 161 9.27 0.57 9.41
N TYR A 162 10.47 1.02 9.77
CA TYR A 162 11.19 0.54 10.93
C TYR A 162 11.88 1.71 11.62
N VAL A 163 11.81 1.73 12.94
CA VAL A 163 12.57 2.69 13.76
C VAL A 163 13.22 1.92 14.91
N GLY A 164 14.41 2.36 15.29
CA GLY A 164 15.12 1.86 16.46
C GLY A 164 16.01 2.95 17.03
N GLU A 165 16.00 3.07 18.35
CA GLU A 165 16.83 4.06 19.05
C GLU A 165 18.29 3.57 19.14
N ARG A 166 19.25 4.46 18.84
CA ARG A 166 20.68 4.24 19.10
C ARG A 166 21.14 5.23 20.16
N SER A 167 21.95 4.76 21.11
CA SER A 167 22.47 5.50 22.27
C SER A 167 23.16 6.85 21.97
N TRP A 168 23.47 7.18 20.72
CA TRP A 168 24.16 8.42 20.31
C TRP A 168 23.26 9.40 19.53
N GLY A 169 21.96 9.14 19.46
CA GLY A 169 21.01 10.03 18.80
C GLY A 169 19.92 9.28 18.07
N HIS A 170 18.74 9.88 18.06
CA HIS A 170 17.57 9.37 17.39
C HIS A 170 17.69 9.60 15.87
N ILE A 171 17.52 8.54 15.06
CA ILE A 171 17.26 8.68 13.62
C ILE A 171 15.75 8.75 13.45
N GLY A 172 15.21 9.91 13.83
CA GLY A 172 13.78 10.14 13.89
C GLY A 172 13.33 10.75 15.21
N GLY A 173 12.96 12.04 15.15
CA GLY A 173 12.83 12.92 16.31
C GLY A 173 11.79 12.53 17.38
N THR A 174 12.04 13.13 18.55
CA THR A 174 11.34 13.06 19.84
C THR A 174 9.82 13.12 19.79
#